data_AF-A0AAE3HK46-F1
#
_entry.id   AF-A0AAE3HK46-F1
#
_cell.length_a   1.000
_cell.length_b   1.000
_cell.length_c   1.000
_cell.angle_alpha   90.00
_cell.angle_beta   90.00
_cell.angle_gamma   90.00
#
_symmetry.space_group_name_H-M   'P 1'
#
loop_
_entity.id
_entity.type
_entity.pdbx_description
1 polymer ?
#
loop_
_entity_poly.entity_id
_entity_poly.type
_entity_poly.pdbx_seq_one_letter_code
_entity_poly.pdbx_strand_id
1 'polypeptide(L)'
;MKDTPVLTGITLYHAIRALYPHPSRRVGPENYCVGGALLKFYESVHGPAFPAQGMLINLLQRGNPELSELWAFFYAGNIMRRNDQGDYEGAWKQLRQALTHDTEADQGEVTRN
;
A
#
# COMPACT_ATOMS: atom_id res chain seq x y z
N MET A 1 -28.12 -9.81 3.37
CA MET A 1 -26.69 -9.61 3.65
C MET A 1 -26.43 -8.12 3.50
N LYS A 2 -25.79 -7.45 4.47
CA LYS A 2 -25.47 -6.03 4.31
C LYS A 2 -24.23 -5.96 3.43
N ASP A 3 -24.34 -5.29 2.29
CA ASP A 3 -23.20 -4.98 1.42
C ASP A 3 -22.22 -4.12 2.20
N THR A 4 -21.17 -4.75 2.74
CA THR A 4 -20.06 -4.01 3.32
C THR A 4 -19.36 -3.30 2.17
N PRO A 5 -19.33 -1.95 2.13
CA PRO A 5 -18.65 -1.26 1.06
C PRO A 5 -17.19 -1.69 1.01
N VAL A 6 -16.75 -2.19 -0.15
CA VAL A 6 -15.35 -2.50 -0.40
C VAL A 6 -14.62 -1.15 -0.42
N LEU A 7 -13.84 -0.87 0.62
CA LEU A 7 -13.02 0.32 0.65
C LEU A 7 -11.95 0.21 -0.43
N THR A 8 -11.90 1.19 -1.34
CA THR A 8 -10.87 1.32 -2.37
C THR A 8 -10.31 2.74 -2.35
N GLY A 9 -9.17 2.92 -3.03
CA GLY A 9 -8.60 4.24 -3.27
C GLY A 9 -8.33 5.08 -2.04
N ILE A 10 -8.80 6.33 -2.07
CA ILE A 10 -8.49 7.31 -1.02
C ILE A 10 -9.17 6.97 0.31
N THR A 11 -10.38 6.40 0.27
CA THR A 11 -11.12 6.01 1.48
C THR A 11 -10.41 4.86 2.19
N LEU A 12 -9.92 3.87 1.42
CA LEU A 12 -9.09 2.80 1.94
C LEU A 12 -7.81 3.33 2.60
N TYR A 13 -7.10 4.24 1.92
CA TYR A 13 -5.90 4.87 2.46
C TYR A 13 -6.16 5.53 3.83
N HIS A 14 -7.23 6.31 3.95
CA HIS A 14 -7.58 6.96 5.21
C HIS A 14 -7.92 5.96 6.32
N ALA A 15 -8.66 4.90 6.00
CA ALA A 15 -9.00 3.86 6.96
C ALA A 15 -7.74 3.15 7.50
N ILE A 16 -6.82 2.75 6.61
CA ILE A 16 -5.58 2.07 7.01
C ILE A 16 -4.73 2.99 7.89
N ARG A 17 -4.54 4.25 7.50
CA ARG A 17 -3.71 5.20 8.26
C ARG A 17 -4.33 5.56 9.61
N ALA A 18 -5.66 5.58 9.72
CA ALA A 18 -6.36 5.81 10.98
C ALA A 18 -6.23 4.63 11.96
N LEU A 19 -6.33 3.39 11.45
CA LEU A 19 -6.19 2.18 12.26
C LEU A 19 -4.74 1.86 12.64
N TYR A 20 -3.80 2.20 11.76
CA TYR A 20 -2.38 1.86 11.89
C TYR A 20 -1.47 3.09 11.71
N PRO A 21 -1.58 4.14 12.55
CA PRO A 21 -0.89 5.42 12.34
C PRO A 21 0.62 5.44 12.61
N HIS A 22 1.18 4.47 13.34
CA HIS A 22 2.55 4.50 13.86
C HIS A 22 3.44 3.35 13.32
N PRO A 23 3.77 3.34 12.01
CA PRO A 23 4.69 2.35 11.48
C PRO A 23 6.07 2.46 12.13
N SER A 24 6.69 1.32 12.37
CA SER A 24 7.98 1.19 13.02
C SER A 24 8.64 -0.12 12.62
N ARG A 25 9.93 -0.05 12.30
CA ARG A 25 10.82 -1.20 12.10
C ARG A 25 11.54 -1.66 13.36
N ARG A 26 11.23 -1.08 14.52
CA ARG A 26 11.82 -1.55 15.77
C ARG A 26 11.44 -3.01 16.00
N VAL A 27 12.25 -3.73 16.75
CA VAL A 27 11.87 -5.07 17.23
C VAL A 27 10.81 -4.88 18.30
N GLY A 28 9.67 -5.53 18.15
CA GLY A 28 8.58 -5.47 19.11
C GLY A 28 7.32 -6.17 18.60
N PRO A 29 6.44 -6.59 19.51
CA PRO A 29 5.35 -7.52 19.20
C PRO A 29 4.29 -6.92 18.27
N GLU A 30 4.13 -5.60 18.23
CA GLU A 30 3.09 -4.93 17.43
C GLU A 30 3.66 -4.06 16.31
N ASN A 31 4.95 -4.21 15.99
CA ASN A 31 5.60 -3.35 15.01
C ASN A 31 5.25 -3.75 13.57
N TYR A 32 5.02 -2.76 12.73
CA TYR A 32 4.68 -2.95 11.33
C TYR A 32 5.30 -1.84 10.49
N CYS A 33 5.60 -2.12 9.22
CA CYS A 33 5.91 -1.07 8.25
C CYS A 33 4.63 -0.59 7.53
N VAL A 34 4.72 0.42 6.67
CA VAL A 34 3.53 0.90 5.92
C VAL A 34 2.87 -0.22 5.08
N GLY A 35 3.67 -1.11 4.47
CA GLY A 35 3.12 -2.31 3.81
C GLY A 35 2.47 -3.28 4.80
N GLY A 36 3.02 -3.38 6.02
CA GLY A 36 2.45 -4.16 7.12
C GLY A 36 1.11 -3.63 7.61
N ALA A 37 0.89 -2.31 7.60
CA ALA A 37 -0.42 -1.72 7.89
C ALA A 37 -1.49 -2.19 6.90
N LEU A 38 -1.15 -2.19 5.60
CA LEU A 38 -2.03 -2.70 4.54
C LEU A 38 -2.31 -4.21 4.73
N LEU A 39 -1.27 -5.00 5.05
CA LEU A 39 -1.42 -6.42 5.34
C LEU A 39 -2.35 -6.67 6.54
N LYS A 40 -2.13 -5.96 7.65
CA LYS A 40 -2.97 -6.08 8.85
C LYS A 40 -4.42 -5.72 8.57
N PHE A 41 -4.65 -4.68 7.75
CA PHE A 41 -5.99 -4.28 7.34
C PHE A 41 -6.74 -5.40 6.59
N TYR A 42 -6.08 -6.03 5.62
CA TYR A 42 -6.73 -7.05 4.78
C TYR A 42 -6.80 -8.44 5.41
N GLU A 43 -5.75 -8.84 6.12
CA GLU A 43 -5.56 -10.21 6.59
C GLU A 43 -5.78 -10.37 8.09
N SER A 44 -6.10 -9.29 8.81
CA SER A 44 -6.31 -9.29 10.26
C SER A 44 -5.15 -9.92 11.05
N VAL A 45 -3.91 -9.72 10.57
CA VAL A 45 -2.71 -10.33 11.18
C VAL A 45 -2.43 -9.73 12.56
N HIS A 46 -2.37 -10.62 13.56
CA HIS A 46 -1.88 -10.29 14.90
C HIS A 46 -0.35 -10.31 14.94
N GLY A 47 0.27 -9.44 15.74
CA GLY A 47 1.71 -9.39 15.89
C GLY A 47 2.44 -8.57 14.81
N PRO A 48 3.76 -8.76 14.60
CA PRO A 48 4.52 -7.93 13.68
C PRO A 48 4.14 -8.16 12.21
N ALA A 49 4.19 -7.12 11.37
CA ALA A 49 3.79 -7.21 9.96
C ALA A 49 4.78 -6.54 9.00
N PHE A 50 5.45 -7.36 8.18
CA PHE A 50 6.43 -6.94 7.19
C PHE A 50 6.28 -7.80 5.92
N PRO A 51 5.35 -7.47 5.01
CA PRO A 51 5.09 -8.30 3.83
C PRO A 51 6.30 -8.32 2.88
N ALA A 52 6.50 -9.46 2.22
CA ALA A 52 7.37 -9.55 1.06
C ALA A 52 6.80 -8.75 -0.12
N GLN A 53 7.66 -8.39 -1.08
CA GLN A 53 7.27 -7.53 -2.20
C GLN A 53 6.08 -8.08 -3.00
N GLY A 54 6.11 -9.38 -3.36
CA GLY A 54 5.02 -10.02 -4.10
C GLY A 54 3.67 -9.98 -3.36
N MET A 55 3.70 -10.13 -2.03
CA MET A 55 2.49 -9.98 -1.21
C MET A 55 1.99 -8.53 -1.23
N LEU A 56 2.89 -7.56 -1.13
CA LEU A 56 2.52 -6.14 -1.20
C LEU A 56 1.93 -5.77 -2.56
N ILE A 57 2.46 -6.29 -3.67
CA ILE A 57 1.89 -6.13 -5.02
C ILE A 57 0.43 -6.57 -5.05
N ASN A 58 0.14 -7.80 -4.59
CA ASN A 58 -1.22 -8.33 -4.56
C ASN A 58 -2.16 -7.49 -3.70
N LEU A 59 -1.69 -7.00 -2.55
CA LEU A 59 -2.48 -6.14 -1.66
C LEU A 59 -2.77 -4.77 -2.27
N LEU A 60 -1.81 -4.19 -3.00
CA LEU A 60 -2.00 -2.92 -3.71
C LEU A 60 -3.06 -3.06 -4.82
N GLN A 61 -3.01 -4.15 -5.60
CA GLN A 61 -4.01 -4.42 -6.64
C GLN A 61 -5.40 -4.72 -6.06
N ARG A 62 -5.48 -5.31 -4.86
CA ARG A 62 -6.77 -5.44 -4.16
C ARG A 62 -7.35 -4.09 -3.74
N GLY A 63 -6.50 -3.15 -3.36
CA GLY A 63 -6.91 -1.79 -2.97
C GLY A 63 -7.18 -0.85 -4.14
N ASN A 64 -6.59 -1.16 -5.29
CA ASN A 64 -6.81 -0.49 -6.57
C ASN A 64 -6.78 -1.53 -7.71
N PRO A 65 -7.94 -2.11 -8.08
CA PRO A 65 -8.03 -3.14 -9.13
C PRO A 65 -7.54 -2.68 -10.51
N GLU A 66 -7.55 -1.38 -10.78
CA GLU A 66 -7.07 -0.79 -12.03
C GLU A 66 -5.54 -0.60 -12.05
N LEU A 67 -4.86 -0.85 -10.93
CA LEU A 67 -3.40 -0.74 -10.84
C LEU A 67 -2.73 -1.87 -11.62
N SER A 68 -2.06 -1.51 -12.71
CA SER A 68 -1.29 -2.47 -13.52
C SER A 68 -0.21 -3.16 -12.69
N GLU A 69 0.16 -4.38 -13.09
CA GLU A 69 1.22 -5.15 -12.41
C GLU A 69 2.55 -4.38 -12.36
N LEU A 70 2.90 -3.68 -13.46
CA LEU A 70 4.11 -2.86 -13.53
C LEU A 70 4.11 -1.73 -12.47
N TRP A 71 3.00 -1.00 -12.36
CA TRP A 71 2.87 0.07 -11.38
C TRP A 71 2.78 -0.46 -9.96
N ALA A 72 2.08 -1.57 -9.74
CA ALA A 72 2.05 -2.25 -8.45
C ALA A 72 3.46 -2.68 -8.02
N PHE A 73 4.27 -3.23 -8.93
CA PHE A 73 5.67 -3.57 -8.68
C PHE A 73 6.49 -2.34 -8.31
N PHE A 74 6.38 -1.26 -9.08
CA PHE A 74 7.07 0.01 -8.84
C PHE A 74 6.73 0.61 -7.47
N TYR A 75 5.44 0.72 -7.14
CA TYR A 75 5.01 1.26 -5.86
C TYR A 75 5.40 0.36 -4.69
N ALA A 76 5.25 -0.96 -4.81
CA ALA A 76 5.69 -1.90 -3.79
C ALA A 76 7.18 -1.75 -3.49
N GLY A 77 8.02 -1.67 -4.53
CA GLY A 77 9.47 -1.45 -4.38
C GLY A 77 9.78 -0.12 -3.68
N ASN A 78 9.11 0.97 -4.07
CA ASN A 78 9.31 2.28 -3.44
C ASN A 78 8.83 2.34 -1.99
N ILE A 79 7.71 1.69 -1.66
CA ILE A 79 7.23 1.57 -0.28
C ILE A 79 8.25 0.81 0.57
N MET A 80 8.75 -0.33 0.09
CA MET A 80 9.73 -1.14 0.82
C MET A 80 11.02 -0.36 1.05
N ARG A 81 11.61 0.22 0.00
CA ARG A 81 12.84 1.02 0.08
C ARG A 81 12.71 2.17 1.08
N ARG A 82 11.59 2.88 1.10
CA ARG A 82 11.36 3.97 2.07
C ARG A 82 11.17 3.47 3.49
N ASN A 83 10.46 2.36 3.68
CA ASN A 83 10.38 1.69 4.97
C ASN A 83 11.77 1.25 5.46
N ASP A 84 12.63 0.74 4.57
CA ASP A 84 14.02 0.38 4.90
C ASP A 84 14.83 1.57 5.41
N GLN A 85 14.59 2.76 4.84
CA GLN A 85 15.24 4.01 5.19
C GLN A 85 14.64 4.71 6.42
N GLY A 86 13.54 4.18 6.98
CA GLY A 86 12.78 4.85 8.06
C GLY A 86 11.97 6.05 7.59
N ASP A 87 11.84 6.28 6.28
CA ASP A 87 11.01 7.33 5.69
C ASP A 87 9.54 6.88 5.58
N TYR A 88 8.86 6.82 6.73
CA TYR A 88 7.50 6.32 6.77
C TYR A 88 6.48 7.26 6.13
N GLU A 89 6.67 8.58 6.21
CA GLU A 89 5.78 9.54 5.54
C GLU A 89 5.91 9.44 4.02
N GLY A 90 7.13 9.28 3.50
CA GLY A 90 7.33 8.99 2.09
C GLY A 90 6.70 7.65 1.69
N ALA A 91 6.80 6.62 2.54
CA ALA A 91 6.14 5.33 2.29
C ALA A 91 4.60 5.47 2.28
N TRP A 92 4.01 6.23 3.19
CA TRP A 92 2.58 6.56 3.17
C TRP A 92 2.16 7.30 1.90
N LYS A 93 2.98 8.24 1.43
CA LYS A 93 2.74 8.93 0.16
C LYS A 93 2.71 7.96 -1.02
N GLN A 94 3.65 7.01 -1.08
CA GLN A 94 3.66 5.98 -2.13
C GLN A 94 2.44 5.06 -2.05
N LEU A 95 2.04 4.64 -0.84
CA LEU A 95 0.82 3.85 -0.68
C LEU A 95 -0.42 4.62 -1.13
N ARG A 96 -0.56 5.91 -0.76
CA ARG A 96 -1.65 6.76 -1.24
C ARG A 96 -1.68 6.81 -2.76
N GLN A 97 -0.52 7.06 -3.39
CA GLN A 97 -0.41 7.12 -4.84
C GLN A 97 -0.82 5.80 -5.49
N ALA A 98 -0.33 4.67 -5.01
CA ALA A 98 -0.70 3.36 -5.53
C ALA A 98 -2.21 3.08 -5.45
N LEU A 99 -2.84 3.44 -4.33
CA LEU A 99 -4.28 3.24 -4.14
C LEU A 99 -5.13 4.18 -5.01
N THR A 100 -4.66 5.39 -5.32
CA THR A 100 -5.39 6.37 -6.13
C THR A 100 -4.84 6.55 -7.54
N HIS A 101 -3.98 5.63 -8.01
CA HIS A 101 -3.37 5.72 -9.33
C HIS A 101 -4.43 5.39 -10.38
N ASP A 102 -4.59 6.29 -11.34
CA ASP A 102 -5.48 6.11 -12.49
C ASP A 102 -4.64 5.77 -13.72
N THR A 103 -4.85 4.59 -14.28
CA THR A 103 -4.09 4.07 -15.42
C THR A 103 -4.46 4.74 -16.74
N GLU A 104 -5.61 5.43 -16.82
CA GLU A 104 -5.99 6.19 -18.03
C GLU A 104 -5.08 7.40 -18.29
N ALA A 105 -4.44 7.95 -17.24
CA ALA A 105 -3.55 9.10 -17.36
C ALA A 105 -2.17 8.77 -17.99
N ASP A 106 -1.73 7.51 -17.92
CA ASP A 106 -0.38 7.10 -18.36
C ASP A 106 -0.29 6.67 -19.83
N GLN A 107 -1.43 6.37 -20.47
CA GLN A 107 -1.45 6.03 -21.90
C GLN A 107 -1.18 7.23 -22.82
N GLY A 108 -1.12 8.46 -22.26
CA GLY A 108 -0.85 9.69 -22.99
C GLY A 108 0.63 10.05 -23.18
N GLU A 109 1.56 9.37 -22.50
CA GLU A 109 2.99 9.80 -22.48
C GLU A 109 3.94 8.87 -23.28
N VAL A 110 3.44 7.78 -23.88
CA VAL A 110 4.26 6.81 -24.64
C VAL A 110 4.13 6.96 -26.17
N THR A 111 3.92 8.17 -26.68
CA THR A 111 3.94 8.47 -28.14
C THR A 111 4.69 9.74 -28.52
N ARG A 112 5.74 10.13 -27.78
CA ARG A 112 6.70 11.15 -28.24
C ARG A 112 8.14 10.78 -27.88
N ASN A 113 8.77 10.01 -28.75
CA ASN A 113 10.13 10.26 -29.27
C ASN A 113 10.45 9.31 -30.43
#